data_AF-A0A838CTI8-F1
#
_entry.id   AF-A0A838CTI8-F1
#
_cell.length_a   1.000
_cell.length_b   1.000
_cell.length_c   1.000
_cell.angle_alpha   90.00
_cell.angle_beta   90.00
_cell.angle_gamma   90.00
#
_symmetry.space_group_name_H-M   'P 1'
#
loop_
_entity.id
_entity.type
_entity.pdbx_description
1 polymer ?
#
loop_
_entity_poly.entity_id
_entity_poly.type
_entity_poly.pdbx_seq_one_letter_code
_entity_poly.pdbx_strand_id
1 'polypeptide(L)' 'MEQTDRLLGILKSVVETENHYEHFDFYKESLEAWDKGDFTNAVTVHNTLWEWQNGVIGRAMVLMSEEEEDFEAHGRFEKH' A
#
# COMPACT_ATOMS: atom_id res chain seq x y z
N MET A 1 -11.63 -2.50 1.77
CA MET A 1 -11.88 -1.80 3.06
C MET A 1 -11.64 -2.71 4.25
N GLU A 2 -12.28 -3.88 4.36
CA GLU A 2 -12.12 -4.80 5.52
C GLU A 2 -10.65 -5.16 5.88
N GLN A 3 -9.76 -5.25 4.89
CA GLN A 3 -8.35 -5.55 5.12
C GLN A 3 -7.56 -4.34 5.66
N THR A 4 -7.89 -3.12 5.23
CA THR A 4 -7.28 -1.88 5.70
C THR A 4 -7.67 -1.62 7.15
N ASP A 5 -8.94 -1.82 7.50
CA ASP A 5 -9.46 -1.73 8.86
C ASP A 5 -8.71 -2.65 9.84
N ARG A 6 -8.52 -3.91 9.44
CA ARG A 6 -7.79 -4.89 10.24
C ARG A 6 -6.34 -4.45 10.48
N LEU A 7 -5.66 -3.96 9.44
CA LEU A 7 -4.27 -3.51 9.54
C LEU A 7 -4.15 -2.26 10.42
N LEU A 8 -5.07 -1.31 10.31
CA LEU A 8 -5.15 -0.14 11.19
C LEU A 8 -5.33 -0.54 12.66
N GLY A 9 -6.20 -1.51 12.92
CA GLY A 9 -6.42 -2.05 14.27
C GLY A 9 -5.14 -2.65 14.87
N ILE A 10 -4.40 -3.44 14.08
CA ILE A 10 -3.11 -4.00 14.50
C ILE A 10 -2.11 -2.88 14.78
N LEU A 11 -1.97 -1.92 13.87
CA LEU A 11 -1.02 -0.81 14.02
C LEU A 11 -1.30 -0.05 15.34
N LYS A 12 -2.56 0.31 15.60
CA LYS A 12 -2.98 1.00 16.82
C LYS A 12 -2.68 0.20 18.09
N SER A 13 -2.84 -1.12 18.05
CA SER A 13 -2.53 -1.99 19.21
C SER A 13 -1.03 -2.04 19.55
N VAL A 14 -0.15 -1.81 18.57
CA VAL A 14 1.31 -1.82 18.77
C VAL A 14 1.80 -0.49 19.36
N VAL A 15 1.12 0.63 19.08
CA VAL A 15 1.42 1.95 19.69
C VAL A 15 1.29 1.95 21.20
N GLU A 16 0.36 1.16 21.74
CA GLU A 16 0.14 1.06 23.18
C GLU A 16 1.25 0.28 23.90
N THR A 17 2.28 -0.19 23.17
CA THR A 17 3.47 -0.86 23.71
C THR A 17 4.67 0.09 23.68
N GLU A 18 5.59 0.00 24.66
CA GLU A 18 6.67 0.98 24.90
C GLU A 18 7.71 1.12 23.76
N ASN A 19 7.53 0.45 22.62
CA ASN A 19 8.44 0.47 21.49
C ASN A 19 7.73 1.10 20.29
N HIS A 20 8.02 2.37 20.00
CA HIS A 20 7.51 3.05 18.79
C HIS A 20 7.93 2.23 17.56
N TYR A 21 6.95 1.65 16.86
CA TYR A 21 7.17 0.86 15.65
C TYR A 21 7.83 1.72 14.58
N GLU A 22 8.87 1.19 13.94
CA GLU A 22 9.61 1.92 12.91
C GLU A 22 8.66 2.33 11.76
N HIS A 23 8.72 3.60 11.39
CA HIS A 23 7.83 4.21 10.38
C HIS A 23 6.32 4.11 10.70
N PHE A 24 5.95 4.00 11.98
CA PHE A 24 4.55 3.91 12.41
C PHE A 24 3.65 4.98 11.77
N ASP A 25 4.03 6.26 11.86
CA ASP A 25 3.21 7.38 11.37
C ASP A 25 2.97 7.26 9.87
N PHE A 26 3.99 6.84 9.12
CA PHE A 26 3.89 6.61 7.68
C PHE A 26 2.85 5.53 7.34
N TYR A 27 2.89 4.39 8.05
CA TYR A 27 1.91 3.32 7.86
C TYR A 27 0.50 3.75 8.28
N LYS A 28 0.38 4.48 9.39
CA LYS A 28 -0.90 4.97 9.90
C LYS A 28 -1.56 5.90 8.90
N GLU A 29 -0.85 6.93 8.44
CA GLU A 29 -1.38 7.90 7.47
C GLU A 29 -1.76 7.23 6.15
N SER A 30 -0.94 6.29 5.67
CA SER A 30 -1.21 5.55 4.45
C SER A 30 -2.49 4.73 4.53
N LEU A 31 -2.65 3.95 5.60
CA LEU A 31 -3.83 3.11 5.80
C LEU A 31 -5.08 3.94 6.10
N GLU A 32 -4.97 5.06 6.82
CA GLU A 32 -6.11 5.98 7.07
C GLU A 32 -6.62 6.66 5.79
N ALA A 33 -5.75 6.89 4.79
CA ALA A 33 -6.18 7.36 3.47
C ALA A 33 -6.93 6.26 2.71
N TRP A 34 -6.37 5.04 2.68
CA TRP A 34 -6.98 3.91 1.98
C TRP A 34 -8.31 3.47 2.59
N ASP A 35 -8.47 3.61 3.89
CA ASP A 35 -9.73 3.36 4.60
C ASP A 35 -10.85 4.30 4.13
N LYS A 36 -10.50 5.55 3.78
CA LYS A 36 -11.42 6.54 3.22
C LYS A 36 -11.61 6.39 1.70
N GLY A 37 -11.00 5.38 1.08
CA GLY A 37 -11.00 5.18 -0.37
C GLY A 37 -10.08 6.12 -1.15
N ASP A 38 -9.18 6.84 -0.48
CA ASP A 38 -8.19 7.70 -1.12
C ASP A 38 -6.89 6.93 -1.38
N PHE A 39 -6.68 6.51 -2.62
CA PHE A 39 -5.49 5.79 -3.07
C PHE A 39 -4.47 6.68 -3.80
N THR A 40 -4.64 8.00 -3.76
CA THR A 40 -3.78 8.94 -4.49
C THR A 40 -2.31 8.86 -4.07
N ASN A 41 -2.03 8.38 -2.85
CA ASN A 41 -0.69 8.17 -2.31
C ASN A 41 -0.06 6.81 -2.67
N ALA A 42 -0.77 5.89 -3.33
CA ALA A 42 -0.34 4.48 -3.43
C ALA A 42 1.02 4.32 -4.13
N VAL A 43 1.31 5.11 -5.16
CA VAL A 43 2.61 5.10 -5.86
C VAL A 43 3.74 5.53 -4.92
N THR A 44 3.52 6.59 -4.14
CA THR A 44 4.49 7.07 -3.16
C THR A 44 4.72 6.01 -2.09
N VAL A 45 3.64 5.44 -1.53
CA VAL A 45 3.72 4.39 -0.51
C VAL A 45 4.51 3.18 -1.02
N HIS A 46 4.20 2.71 -2.23
CA HIS A 46 4.91 1.60 -2.87
C HIS A 46 6.41 1.90 -3.03
N ASN A 47 6.75 3.06 -3.60
CA ASN A 47 8.14 3.41 -3.87
C ASN A 47 8.94 3.63 -2.59
N THR A 48 8.35 4.18 -1.53
CA THR A 48 9.01 4.32 -0.23
C THR A 48 9.32 2.95 0.37
N LEU A 49 8.37 2.00 0.36
CA LEU A 49 8.62 0.64 0.84
C LEU A 49 9.65 -0.10 -0.02
N TRP A 50 9.58 0.10 -1.33
CA TRP A 50 10.54 -0.45 -2.29
C TRP A 50 11.96 0.06 -2.00
N GLU A 51 12.13 1.36 -1.73
CA GLU A 51 13.42 1.95 -1.35
C GLU A 51 13.93 1.41 -0.01
N TRP A 52 13.06 1.31 1.01
CA TRP A 52 13.44 0.75 2.31
C TRP A 52 13.89 -0.70 2.23
N GLN A 53 13.36 -1.46 1.27
CA GLN A 53 13.74 -2.85 1.02
C GLN A 53 14.94 -2.99 0.07
N ASN A 54 15.63 -1.89 -0.28
CA ASN A 54 16.71 -1.85 -1.26
C ASN A 54 16.30 -2.47 -2.61
N GLY A 55 15.08 -2.17 -3.04
CA GLY A 55 14.53 -2.66 -4.29
C GLY A 55 15.35 -2.21 -5.50
N VAL A 56 15.38 -3.07 -6.53
CA VAL A 56 16.10 -2.81 -7.79
C VAL A 56 15.22 -2.96 -9.03
N ILE A 57 14.09 -3.66 -8.91
CA ILE A 57 13.11 -3.91 -9.98
C ILE A 57 11.71 -3.62 -9.42
N GLY A 58 10.82 -3.06 -10.25
CA GLY A 58 9.40 -2.87 -9.88
C GLY A 58 9.06 -1.52 -9.25
N ARG A 59 9.80 -0.46 -9.57
CA ARG A 59 9.45 0.93 -9.19
C ARG A 59 8.16 1.35 -9.90
N ALA A 60 7.21 1.89 -9.15
CA ALA A 60 5.94 2.38 -9.70
C ALA A 60 6.10 3.81 -10.27
N MET A 61 5.48 4.08 -11.42
CA MET A 61 5.54 5.39 -12.08
C MET A 61 4.19 6.12 -12.07
N VAL A 62 3.09 5.38 -12.14
CA VAL A 62 1.73 5.92 -12.21
C VAL A 62 0.80 5.09 -11.34
N LEU A 63 -0.28 5.72 -10.87
CA LEU A 63 -1.37 5.00 -10.23
C LEU A 63 -2.10 4.24 -11.34
N MET A 64 -2.34 2.95 -11.16
CA MET A 64 -3.16 2.20 -12.11
C MET A 64 -4.51 2.88 -12.22
N SER A 65 -4.89 3.22 -13.45
CA SER A 65 -6.25 3.66 -13.74
C SER A 65 -7.20 2.45 -13.77
N GLU A 66 -8.50 2.68 -13.58
CA GLU A 66 -9.52 1.64 -13.70
C GLU A 66 -9.45 0.91 -15.07
N GLU A 67 -9.07 1.62 -16.14
CA GLU A 67 -8.91 1.03 -17.49
C GLU A 67 -7.68 0.11 -17.61
N GLU A 68 -6.59 0.39 -16.89
CA GLU A 68 -5.40 -0.47 -16.85
C GLU A 68 -5.62 -1.74 -16.03
N GLU A 69 -6.43 -1.66 -14.97
CA GLU A 69 -6.75 -2.80 -14.11
C GLU A 69 -7.47 -3.91 -14.88
N ASP A 70 -8.39 -3.54 -15.78
CA ASP A 70 -9.12 -4.51 -16.61
C ASP A 70 -8.21 -5.16 -17.67
N PHE A 71 -7.27 -4.40 -18.24
CA PHE A 71 -6.30 -4.91 -19.21
C PHE A 71 -5.30 -5.90 -18.58
N GLU A 72 -4.77 -5.59 -17.39
CA GLU A 72 -3.85 -6.51 -16.70
C GLU A 72 -4.57 -7.76 -16.17
N ALA A 73 -5.79 -7.61 -15.63
CA ALA A 73 -6.59 -8.73 -15.16
C ALA A 73 -6.91 -9.72 -16.29
N HIS A 74 -7.29 -9.24 -17.47
CA HIS A 74 -7.60 -10.08 -18.63
C HIS A 74 -6.35 -10.57 -19.38
N GLY A 75 -5.27 -9.79 -19.41
CA GLY A 75 -4.01 -10.16 -20.08
C GLY A 75 -3.27 -11.34 -19.43
N ARG A 76 -3.53 -11.66 -18.15
CA ARG A 76 -2.94 -12.80 -17.45
C ARG A 76 -3.58 -14.14 -17.79
N PHE A 77 -4.78 -14.16 -18.40
CA PHE A 77 -5.50 -15.39 -18.74
C PHE A 77 -5.20 -15.95 -20.15
N GLU A 78 -4.44 -15.22 -20.99
CA GLU A 78 -4.16 -15.64 -22.38
C GLU A 78 -2.71 -16.10 -22.69
N LYS A 79 -1.87 -16.34 -21.68
CA LYS A 79 -0.58 -17.03 -21.92
C LYS A 79 -0.63 -18.49 -21.50
N HIS A 80 -0.97 -19.32 -22.49
CA HIS A 80 -0.72 -20.76 -22.54
C HIS A 80 0.80 -21.05 -22.61
#